data_AF-A0A7C6DPT7-F1
#
_entry.id   AF-A0A7C6DPT7-F1
#
_cell.length_a   1.000
_cell.length_b   1.000
_cell.length_c   1.000
_cell.angle_alpha   90.00
_cell.angle_beta   90.00
_cell.angle_gamma   90.00
#
_symmetry.space_group_name_H-M   'P 1'
#
loop_
_entity.id
_entity.type
_entity.pdbx_description
1 polymer ?
#
loop_
_entity_poly.entity_id
_entity_poly.type
_entity_poly.pdbx_seq_one_letter_code
_entity_poly.pdbx_strand_id
1 'polypeptide(L)'
;MPPLSPSLDDRRFQDIVDQAKRLIPRYCPDWTDHNVSDPGVTLIELFAWMTDMLLYRVNQVPDRMYVQFLNLIGFRLEPPRAARAPVTFYLSAALANEVTISEGTEVSTVRTGTSEAVIFTTEADLTIRPPVLGRAFTQRPGPEGVGRWIAHDLNQLGLPNRRIPLFPSEPAPGDAFYLSLQKDHSHHVLALVLDCETAAGAGVDPRTPPIEWQVYQGGSTPWVTCEVEYDGTGGFNWSGEILLHTPAMSQCELQGVEAYWLRCRLTDAQASTNPYRISPDLRGITVESRGGTTTARHAVTVLGEQLGTSDGTAGQRFTLRNTPVLARDRVRDFLIVEPPDGEAERWNEVADFGDGGPNDRHFTLDSIDGTLTLGPALLQPDGSVYHFGAVPPRDSVLRFSRYQYGGGVVGNLPRGTLTVLKSSIPYVARVINRAPAVGGLDGQSLEDARMRAPFYLRTRTRAVTADDYEYLATQVPGVARACCIAPEAQPG
;
A
#
# COMPACT_ATOMS: atom_id res chain seq x y z
N MET A 1 -29.01 -5.92 -8.21
CA MET A 1 -29.64 -4.61 -8.48
C MET A 1 -29.76 -3.90 -7.16
N PRO A 2 -29.34 -2.63 -7.02
CA PRO A 2 -29.52 -1.93 -5.76
C PRO A 2 -31.02 -1.90 -5.45
N PRO A 3 -31.44 -2.03 -4.18
CA PRO A 3 -32.81 -1.66 -3.86
C PRO A 3 -32.93 -0.18 -4.18
N LEU A 4 -33.68 0.13 -5.23
CA LEU A 4 -34.12 1.48 -5.55
C LEU A 4 -34.68 2.06 -4.25
N SER A 5 -34.12 3.17 -3.79
CA SER A 5 -34.66 3.89 -2.66
C SER A 5 -36.16 4.14 -2.92
N PRO A 6 -37.04 3.82 -1.96
CA PRO A 6 -38.47 3.84 -2.23
C PRO A 6 -38.89 5.28 -2.55
N SER A 7 -39.61 5.46 -3.67
CA SER A 7 -40.30 6.72 -3.94
C SER A 7 -41.41 6.87 -2.91
N LEU A 8 -41.36 7.94 -2.10
CA LEU A 8 -42.40 8.22 -1.11
C LEU A 8 -43.70 8.66 -1.80
N ASP A 9 -43.57 9.32 -2.95
CA ASP A 9 -44.66 9.70 -3.83
C ASP A 9 -44.19 9.55 -5.29
N ASP A 10 -44.94 8.84 -6.12
CA ASP A 10 -44.60 8.54 -7.52
C ASP A 10 -45.38 9.40 -8.53
N ARG A 11 -46.21 10.34 -8.06
CA ARG A 11 -46.94 11.27 -8.92
C ARG A 11 -45.97 12.16 -9.67
N ARG A 12 -46.21 12.29 -10.98
CA ARG A 12 -45.51 13.22 -11.86
C ARG A 12 -46.35 14.47 -12.09
N PHE A 13 -45.74 15.52 -12.61
CA PHE A 13 -46.40 16.76 -13.03
C PHE A 13 -47.81 16.55 -13.63
N GLN A 14 -47.95 15.67 -14.63
CA GLN A 14 -49.23 15.45 -15.30
C GLN A 14 -50.29 14.82 -14.38
N ASP A 15 -49.87 13.91 -13.49
CA ASP A 15 -50.78 13.29 -12.52
C ASP A 15 -51.37 14.34 -11.57
N ILE A 16 -50.56 15.35 -11.21
CA ILE A 16 -50.96 16.47 -10.34
C ILE A 16 -51.91 17.41 -11.09
N VAL A 17 -51.60 17.76 -12.35
CA VAL A 17 -52.48 18.58 -13.20
C VAL A 17 -53.83 17.89 -13.39
N ASP A 18 -53.83 16.61 -13.73
CA ASP A 18 -55.06 15.84 -13.95
C ASP A 18 -55.88 15.71 -12.67
N GLN A 19 -55.22 15.50 -11.52
CA GLN A 19 -55.87 15.47 -10.23
C GLN A 19 -56.53 16.81 -9.90
N ALA A 20 -55.83 17.93 -10.09
CA ALA A 20 -56.37 19.26 -9.86
C ALA A 20 -57.57 19.54 -10.77
N LYS A 21 -57.49 19.21 -12.06
CA LYS A 21 -58.61 19.34 -13.01
C LYS A 21 -59.83 18.52 -12.60
N ARG A 22 -59.66 17.28 -12.12
CA ARG A 22 -60.76 16.45 -11.61
C ARG A 22 -61.46 17.04 -10.38
N LEU A 23 -60.80 17.92 -9.62
CA LEU A 23 -61.37 18.56 -8.44
C LEU A 23 -62.16 19.84 -8.77
N ILE A 24 -62.00 20.42 -9.96
CA ILE A 24 -62.67 21.67 -10.36
C ILE A 24 -64.20 21.58 -10.20
N PRO A 25 -64.91 20.54 -10.67
CA PRO A 25 -66.38 20.49 -10.57
C PRO A 25 -66.90 20.52 -9.13
N ARG A 26 -66.07 20.09 -8.16
CA ARG A 26 -66.42 20.05 -6.75
C ARG A 26 -66.20 21.38 -6.04
N TYR A 27 -65.08 22.05 -6.33
CA TYR A 27 -64.67 23.25 -5.59
C TYR A 27 -64.99 24.56 -6.32
N CYS A 28 -65.07 24.52 -7.65
CA CYS A 28 -65.31 25.68 -8.50
C CYS A 28 -66.32 25.33 -9.61
N PRO A 29 -67.57 24.98 -9.28
CA PRO A 29 -68.57 24.55 -10.27
C PRO A 29 -68.88 25.62 -11.32
N ASP A 30 -68.68 26.90 -11.00
CA ASP A 30 -68.90 28.03 -11.92
C ASP A 30 -67.77 28.18 -12.96
N TRP A 31 -66.63 27.51 -12.77
CA TRP A 31 -65.49 27.54 -13.68
C TRP A 31 -65.65 26.48 -14.78
N THR A 32 -65.99 26.93 -16.00
CA THR A 32 -66.41 26.06 -17.11
C THR A 32 -65.43 25.94 -18.27
N ASP A 33 -64.48 26.88 -18.41
CA ASP A 33 -63.43 26.83 -19.44
C ASP A 33 -62.18 26.15 -18.87
N HIS A 34 -61.80 24.98 -19.39
CA HIS A 34 -60.61 24.23 -18.93
C HIS A 34 -59.57 24.05 -20.03
N ASN A 35 -59.58 24.92 -21.04
CA ASN A 35 -58.61 24.91 -22.13
C ASN A 35 -57.20 25.30 -21.66
N VAL A 36 -56.18 24.91 -22.42
CA VAL A 36 -54.76 25.21 -22.11
C VAL A 36 -54.49 26.72 -22.04
N SER A 37 -55.25 27.52 -22.80
CA SER A 37 -55.11 28.98 -22.83
C SER A 37 -55.78 29.69 -21.64
N ASP A 38 -56.50 28.97 -20.78
CA ASP A 38 -57.13 29.56 -19.60
C ASP A 38 -56.05 29.93 -18.56
N PRO A 39 -56.00 31.18 -18.08
CA PRO A 39 -55.15 31.58 -16.96
C PRO A 39 -55.30 30.71 -15.71
N GLY A 40 -56.51 30.19 -15.44
CA GLY A 40 -56.77 29.27 -14.32
C GLY A 40 -56.04 27.93 -14.49
N VAL A 41 -56.03 27.39 -15.70
CA VAL A 41 -55.27 26.16 -16.04
C VAL A 41 -53.76 26.44 -15.98
N THR A 42 -53.31 27.61 -16.42
CA THR A 42 -51.90 28.03 -16.29
C THR A 42 -51.46 28.08 -14.82
N LEU A 43 -52.32 28.55 -13.92
CA LEU A 43 -52.06 28.52 -12.48
C LEU A 43 -52.01 27.09 -11.95
N ILE A 44 -52.92 26.20 -12.37
CA ILE A 44 -52.85 24.77 -12.01
C ILE A 44 -51.50 24.18 -12.43
N GLU A 45 -51.05 24.44 -13.66
CA GLU A 45 -49.76 23.95 -14.15
C GLU A 45 -48.59 24.52 -13.34
N LEU A 46 -48.60 25.82 -13.01
CA LEU A 46 -47.57 26.42 -12.15
C LEU A 46 -47.50 25.76 -10.77
N PHE A 47 -48.65 25.57 -10.12
CA PHE A 47 -48.71 24.90 -8.80
C PHE A 47 -48.36 23.42 -8.89
N ALA A 48 -48.72 22.74 -9.98
CA ALA A 48 -48.33 21.36 -10.23
C ALA A 48 -46.81 21.24 -10.39
N TRP A 49 -46.17 22.17 -11.11
CA TRP A 49 -44.72 22.24 -11.24
C TRP A 49 -44.02 22.51 -9.90
N MET A 50 -44.52 23.47 -9.10
CA MET A 50 -44.00 23.71 -7.75
C MET A 50 -44.12 22.46 -6.86
N THR A 51 -45.23 21.74 -6.97
CA THR A 51 -45.48 20.51 -6.23
C THR A 51 -44.54 19.39 -6.69
N ASP A 52 -44.33 19.22 -7.99
CA ASP A 52 -43.40 18.24 -8.58
C ASP A 52 -41.96 18.47 -8.09
N MET A 53 -41.51 19.74 -8.00
CA MET A 53 -40.23 20.07 -7.37
C MET A 53 -40.14 19.70 -5.88
N LEU A 54 -41.25 19.84 -5.14
CA LEU A 54 -41.31 19.41 -3.74
C LEU A 54 -41.29 17.88 -3.63
N LEU A 55 -42.02 17.17 -4.49
CA LEU A 55 -42.01 15.70 -4.53
C LEU A 55 -40.60 15.18 -4.85
N TYR A 56 -39.90 15.79 -5.80
CA TYR A 56 -38.49 15.48 -6.07
C TYR A 56 -37.63 15.58 -4.80
N ARG A 57 -37.77 16.67 -4.03
CA ARG A 57 -37.01 16.85 -2.77
C ARG A 57 -37.40 15.84 -1.69
N VAL A 58 -38.70 15.53 -1.56
CA VAL A 58 -39.21 14.53 -0.61
C VAL A 58 -38.68 13.15 -0.95
N ASN A 59 -38.62 12.79 -2.22
CA ASN A 59 -38.08 11.50 -2.66
C ASN A 59 -36.55 11.36 -2.46
N GLN A 60 -35.83 12.44 -2.15
CA GLN A 60 -34.42 12.39 -1.70
C GLN A 60 -34.28 12.13 -0.19
N VAL A 61 -35.37 12.20 0.59
CA VAL A 61 -35.34 12.01 2.06
C VAL A 61 -34.97 10.57 2.46
N PRO A 62 -35.52 9.50 1.86
CA PRO A 62 -35.17 8.13 2.23
C PRO A 62 -33.66 7.85 2.15
N ASP A 63 -33.01 8.36 1.11
CA ASP A 63 -31.56 8.23 0.93
C ASP A 63 -30.78 8.88 2.07
N ARG A 64 -31.15 10.12 2.43
CA ARG A 64 -30.53 10.85 3.54
C ARG A 64 -30.80 10.18 4.88
N MET A 65 -32.03 9.72 5.12
CA MET A 65 -32.39 8.98 6.33
C MET A 65 -31.57 7.70 6.45
N TYR A 66 -31.38 6.96 5.36
CA TYR A 66 -30.55 5.75 5.37
C TYR A 66 -29.13 6.04 5.84
N VAL A 67 -28.47 7.08 5.30
CA VAL A 67 -27.13 7.49 5.75
C VAL A 67 -27.13 7.86 7.23
N GLN A 68 -28.14 8.61 7.70
CA GLN A 68 -28.23 8.98 9.10
C GLN A 68 -28.47 7.78 10.01
N PHE A 69 -29.25 6.78 9.57
CA PHE A 69 -29.39 5.53 10.32
C PHE A 69 -28.09 4.76 10.39
N LEU A 70 -27.32 4.69 9.30
CA LEU A 70 -25.97 4.10 9.32
C LEU A 70 -25.06 4.80 10.33
N ASN A 71 -25.06 6.14 10.34
CA ASN A 71 -24.30 6.91 11.31
C ASN A 71 -24.76 6.65 12.74
N LEU A 72 -26.08 6.55 12.97
CA LEU A 72 -26.66 6.31 14.29
C LEU A 72 -26.25 4.95 14.87
N ILE A 73 -26.15 3.91 14.03
CA ILE A 73 -25.70 2.57 14.44
C ILE A 73 -24.17 2.45 14.49
N GLY A 74 -23.43 3.54 14.27
CA GLY A 74 -21.97 3.57 14.25
C GLY A 74 -21.35 2.88 13.04
N PHE A 75 -22.10 2.66 11.96
CA PHE A 75 -21.58 2.08 10.73
C PHE A 75 -20.70 3.11 10.02
N ARG A 76 -19.40 2.84 9.95
CA ARG A 76 -18.42 3.69 9.25
C ARG A 76 -18.08 3.10 7.89
N LEU A 77 -17.92 3.99 6.92
CA LEU A 77 -17.37 3.62 5.62
C LEU A 77 -15.92 3.18 5.80
N GLU A 78 -15.52 2.14 5.07
CA GLU A 78 -14.12 1.71 5.08
C GLU A 78 -13.24 2.77 4.42
N PRO A 79 -12.09 3.12 5.02
CA PRO A 79 -11.17 4.07 4.43
C PRO A 79 -10.56 3.52 3.13
N PRO A 80 -10.06 4.39 2.24
CA PRO A 80 -9.29 3.94 1.09
C PRO A 80 -8.02 3.19 1.53
N ARG A 81 -7.57 2.28 0.67
CA ARG A 81 -6.30 1.58 0.83
C ARG A 81 -5.29 2.07 -0.19
N ALA A 82 -4.06 2.29 0.25
CA ALA A 82 -2.96 2.66 -0.62
C ALA A 82 -2.40 1.47 -1.40
N ALA A 83 -2.16 1.66 -2.70
CA ALA A 83 -1.36 0.73 -3.49
C ALA A 83 0.10 0.76 -3.02
N ARG A 84 0.82 -0.36 -3.17
CA ARG A 84 2.24 -0.49 -2.82
C ARG A 84 3.03 -1.01 -4.01
N ALA A 85 4.26 -0.52 -4.15
CA ALA A 85 5.22 -1.00 -5.13
C ALA A 85 6.64 -0.95 -4.57
N PRO A 86 7.53 -1.89 -4.94
CA PRO A 86 8.96 -1.70 -4.79
C PRO A 86 9.44 -0.61 -5.75
N VAL A 87 10.16 0.37 -5.21
CA VAL A 87 10.80 1.45 -5.96
C VAL A 87 12.31 1.33 -5.82
N THR A 88 12.99 1.28 -6.97
CA THR A 88 14.43 1.14 -7.06
C THR A 88 15.06 2.48 -7.37
N PHE A 89 15.99 2.90 -6.52
CA PHE A 89 16.81 4.09 -6.70
C PHE A 89 18.18 3.67 -7.24
N TYR A 90 18.61 4.27 -8.34
CA TYR A 90 19.93 4.03 -8.93
C TYR A 90 20.85 5.20 -8.61
N LEU A 91 22.06 4.89 -8.16
CA LEU A 91 23.11 5.85 -7.94
C LEU A 91 23.71 6.30 -9.27
N SER A 92 24.24 7.52 -9.28
CA SER A 92 24.98 8.12 -10.41
C SER A 92 26.34 7.46 -10.65
N ALA A 93 26.95 6.93 -9.60
CA ALA A 93 28.18 6.14 -9.63
C ALA A 93 28.26 5.28 -8.36
N ALA A 94 29.16 4.30 -8.34
CA ALA A 94 29.52 3.61 -7.11
C ALA A 94 30.11 4.59 -6.10
N LEU A 95 29.71 4.47 -4.84
CA LEU A 95 30.12 5.37 -3.77
C LEU A 95 31.00 4.65 -2.75
N ALA A 96 31.97 5.37 -2.19
CA ALA A 96 32.85 4.85 -1.14
C ALA A 96 32.22 4.89 0.27
N ASN A 97 31.13 5.64 0.44
CA ASN A 97 30.42 5.81 1.72
C ASN A 97 28.96 5.37 1.59
N GLU A 98 28.34 5.02 2.71
CA GLU A 98 26.92 4.69 2.77
C GLU A 98 26.05 5.93 2.46
N VAL A 99 24.96 5.72 1.72
CA VAL A 99 23.94 6.75 1.45
C VAL A 99 22.59 6.24 1.90
N THR A 100 21.87 7.07 2.65
CA THR A 100 20.52 6.75 3.13
C THR A 100 19.49 7.57 2.38
N ILE A 101 18.49 6.88 1.83
CA ILE A 101 17.26 7.46 1.30
C ILE A 101 16.22 7.32 2.41
N SER A 102 15.80 8.45 2.98
CA SER A 102 14.92 8.44 4.14
C SER A 102 13.51 7.92 3.83
N GLU A 103 12.87 7.32 4.83
CA GLU A 103 11.42 7.19 4.91
C GLU A 103 10.78 8.56 4.64
N GLY A 104 9.65 8.59 3.94
CA GLY A 104 8.99 9.86 3.61
C GLY A 104 9.47 10.46 2.28
N THR A 105 10.44 9.86 1.60
CA THR A 105 10.88 10.29 0.28
C THR A 105 9.75 10.09 -0.74
N GLU A 106 9.40 11.16 -1.46
CA GLU A 106 8.32 11.15 -2.44
C GLU A 106 8.83 10.91 -3.88
N VAL A 107 8.19 9.98 -4.56
CA VAL A 107 8.40 9.64 -5.98
C VAL A 107 7.06 9.68 -6.70
N SER A 108 7.04 10.02 -7.98
CA SER A 108 5.77 10.16 -8.71
C SER A 108 5.83 9.70 -10.14
N THR A 109 4.64 9.57 -10.73
CA THR A 109 4.51 9.56 -12.20
C THR A 109 4.87 10.92 -12.78
N VAL A 110 5.09 10.93 -14.10
CA VAL A 110 5.24 12.18 -14.86
C VAL A 110 3.90 12.90 -14.90
N ARG A 111 3.89 14.18 -14.53
CA ARG A 111 2.72 15.05 -14.71
C ARG A 111 2.48 15.30 -16.19
N THR A 112 1.25 15.11 -16.65
CA THR A 112 0.85 15.46 -18.03
C THR A 112 -0.13 16.64 -17.99
N GLY A 113 -0.44 17.22 -19.15
CA GLY A 113 -1.46 18.28 -19.23
C GLY A 113 -2.86 17.80 -18.83
N THR A 114 -3.12 16.50 -18.89
CA THR A 114 -4.44 15.87 -18.67
C THR A 114 -4.54 15.09 -17.36
N SER A 115 -3.43 14.84 -16.68
CA SER A 115 -3.40 13.98 -15.48
C SER A 115 -2.42 14.51 -14.46
N GLU A 116 -2.88 14.60 -13.21
CA GLU A 116 -2.01 14.92 -12.09
C GLU A 116 -0.99 13.81 -11.83
N ALA A 117 0.13 14.18 -11.21
CA ALA A 117 1.13 13.21 -10.83
C ALA A 117 0.62 12.38 -9.64
N VAL A 118 0.70 11.07 -9.77
CA VAL A 118 0.36 10.12 -8.71
C VAL A 118 1.59 9.94 -7.83
N ILE A 119 1.49 10.29 -6.55
CA ILE A 119 2.64 10.39 -5.62
C ILE A 119 2.71 9.19 -4.68
N PHE A 120 3.88 8.60 -4.60
CA PHE A 120 4.23 7.50 -3.71
C PHE A 120 5.26 7.95 -2.69
N THR A 121 5.10 7.54 -1.44
CA THR A 121 6.03 7.84 -0.35
C THR A 121 6.72 6.56 0.12
N THR A 122 8.05 6.61 0.29
CA THR A 122 8.83 5.47 0.84
C THR A 122 8.41 5.15 2.28
N GLU A 123 8.34 3.86 2.60
CA GLU A 123 7.80 3.39 3.89
C GLU A 123 8.86 3.13 4.95
N ALA A 124 10.13 3.06 4.54
CA ALA A 124 11.27 2.81 5.41
C ALA A 124 12.53 3.45 4.82
N ASP A 125 13.50 3.73 5.68
CA ASP A 125 14.84 4.14 5.27
C ASP A 125 15.50 3.03 4.42
N LEU A 126 16.08 3.43 3.28
CA LEU A 126 16.89 2.58 2.43
C LEU A 126 18.35 3.02 2.53
N THR A 127 19.19 2.17 3.10
CA THR A 127 20.64 2.41 3.18
C THR A 127 21.36 1.63 2.10
N ILE A 128 21.98 2.36 1.15
CA ILE A 128 22.82 1.81 0.09
C ILE A 128 24.27 1.91 0.55
N ARG A 129 24.95 0.77 0.69
CA ARG A 129 26.31 0.71 1.23
C ARG A 129 27.28 0.07 0.23
N PRO A 130 28.58 0.44 0.24
CA PRO A 130 29.57 -0.24 -0.58
C PRO A 130 29.81 -1.68 -0.09
N PRO A 131 29.86 -2.67 -1.00
CA PRO A 131 30.13 -4.04 -0.64
C PRO A 131 31.60 -4.26 -0.34
N VAL A 132 31.85 -5.02 0.72
CA VAL A 132 33.18 -5.46 1.12
C VAL A 132 33.24 -6.97 0.95
N LEU A 133 34.01 -7.41 -0.06
CA LEU A 133 34.25 -8.82 -0.32
C LEU A 133 35.13 -9.43 0.77
N GLY A 134 34.79 -10.65 1.17
CA GLY A 134 35.57 -11.44 2.11
C GLY A 134 36.27 -12.62 1.42
N ARG A 135 35.76 -13.82 1.63
CA ARG A 135 36.24 -15.07 1.05
C ARG A 135 35.42 -15.45 -0.19
N ALA A 136 36.04 -16.25 -1.04
CA ALA A 136 35.38 -16.88 -2.18
C ALA A 136 35.64 -18.38 -2.17
N PHE A 137 34.65 -19.15 -2.62
CA PHE A 137 34.74 -20.61 -2.67
C PHE A 137 34.11 -21.15 -3.96
N THR A 138 34.60 -22.28 -4.43
CA THR A 138 33.91 -23.12 -5.42
C THR A 138 33.54 -24.43 -4.76
N GLN A 139 32.32 -24.90 -4.99
CA GLN A 139 31.81 -26.15 -4.44
C GLN A 139 31.32 -27.07 -5.55
N ARG A 140 31.66 -28.36 -5.43
CA ARG A 140 30.89 -29.45 -6.01
C ARG A 140 29.98 -30.06 -4.94
N PRO A 141 28.64 -30.02 -5.09
CA PRO A 141 27.74 -30.70 -4.18
C PRO A 141 28.04 -32.19 -4.11
N GLY A 142 27.98 -32.76 -2.91
CA GLY A 142 28.18 -34.18 -2.66
C GLY A 142 26.96 -34.81 -2.00
N PRO A 143 26.92 -36.15 -1.89
CA PRO A 143 25.90 -36.85 -1.11
C PRO A 143 25.86 -36.33 0.33
N GLU A 144 24.67 -36.25 0.93
CA GLU A 144 24.47 -35.84 2.33
C GLU A 144 25.04 -34.46 2.71
N GLY A 145 25.25 -33.56 1.73
CA GLY A 145 25.71 -32.19 1.98
C GLY A 145 27.23 -32.06 2.16
N VAL A 146 27.99 -33.16 2.09
CA VAL A 146 29.46 -33.14 2.17
C VAL A 146 30.03 -32.91 0.76
N GLY A 147 29.95 -31.66 0.30
CA GLY A 147 30.53 -31.25 -0.97
C GLY A 147 32.04 -31.03 -0.90
N ARG A 148 32.73 -31.11 -2.04
CA ARG A 148 34.15 -30.73 -2.15
C ARG A 148 34.24 -29.21 -2.32
N TRP A 149 34.94 -28.57 -1.40
CA TRP A 149 35.17 -27.12 -1.40
C TRP A 149 36.58 -26.77 -1.87
N ILE A 150 36.69 -25.69 -2.62
CA ILE A 150 37.95 -25.07 -3.04
C ILE A 150 37.90 -23.63 -2.54
N ALA A 151 38.84 -23.25 -1.68
CA ALA A 151 38.97 -21.90 -1.18
C ALA A 151 39.81 -21.05 -2.14
N HIS A 152 39.37 -19.82 -2.39
CA HIS A 152 40.05 -18.89 -3.26
C HIS A 152 40.49 -17.63 -2.52
N ASP A 153 41.66 -17.12 -2.87
CA ASP A 153 42.21 -15.87 -2.34
C ASP A 153 41.97 -14.73 -3.33
N LEU A 154 40.95 -13.92 -3.06
CA LEU A 154 40.57 -12.80 -3.92
C LEU A 154 41.68 -11.73 -4.03
N ASN A 155 42.60 -11.64 -3.07
CA ASN A 155 43.71 -10.68 -3.12
C ASN A 155 44.76 -11.03 -4.21
N GLN A 156 44.72 -12.25 -4.74
CA GLN A 156 45.62 -12.67 -5.82
C GLN A 156 45.07 -12.33 -7.20
N LEU A 157 43.79 -11.95 -7.31
CA LEU A 157 43.21 -11.47 -8.57
C LEU A 157 43.86 -10.14 -8.98
N GLY A 158 44.06 -9.94 -10.28
CA GLY A 158 44.81 -8.81 -10.85
C GLY A 158 46.33 -8.99 -10.92
N LEU A 159 46.89 -10.03 -10.29
CA LEU A 159 48.30 -10.39 -10.48
C LEU A 159 48.49 -11.21 -11.78
N PRO A 160 49.63 -11.06 -12.48
CA PRO A 160 49.90 -11.84 -13.68
C PRO A 160 49.82 -13.35 -13.42
N ASN A 161 49.16 -14.09 -14.32
CA ASN A 161 48.99 -15.55 -14.27
C ASN A 161 48.22 -16.10 -13.06
N ARG A 162 47.51 -15.26 -12.29
CA ARG A 162 46.57 -15.71 -11.26
C ARG A 162 45.14 -15.71 -11.81
N ARG A 163 44.41 -16.78 -11.54
CA ARG A 163 43.02 -16.97 -11.96
C ARG A 163 42.27 -17.82 -10.97
N ILE A 164 40.96 -17.57 -10.86
CA ILE A 164 40.04 -18.33 -10.02
C ILE A 164 39.02 -19.01 -10.93
N PRO A 165 38.95 -20.36 -10.95
CA PRO A 165 37.89 -21.05 -11.65
C PRO A 165 36.57 -20.86 -10.90
N LEU A 166 35.52 -20.44 -11.60
CA LEU A 166 34.19 -20.31 -11.02
C LEU A 166 33.63 -21.67 -10.59
N PHE A 167 33.83 -22.70 -11.40
CA PHE A 167 33.31 -24.05 -11.21
C PHE A 167 34.45 -25.09 -11.16
N PRO A 168 34.17 -26.33 -10.71
CA PRO A 168 35.09 -27.45 -10.89
C PRO A 168 35.48 -27.65 -12.37
N SER A 169 36.62 -28.30 -12.62
CA SER A 169 37.18 -28.50 -13.97
C SER A 169 36.24 -29.19 -14.97
N GLU A 170 35.31 -29.99 -14.47
CA GLU A 170 34.21 -30.61 -15.23
C GLU A 170 32.88 -30.07 -14.68
N PRO A 171 32.37 -28.94 -15.19
CA PRO A 171 31.21 -28.29 -14.58
C PRO A 171 29.94 -29.14 -14.72
N ALA A 172 29.29 -29.42 -13.60
CA ALA A 172 28.07 -30.22 -13.51
C ALA A 172 26.90 -29.41 -12.91
N PRO A 173 25.63 -29.80 -13.18
CA PRO A 173 24.48 -29.19 -12.51
C PRO A 173 24.65 -29.16 -10.99
N GLY A 174 24.39 -28.00 -10.38
CA GLY A 174 24.53 -27.78 -8.95
C GLY A 174 25.88 -27.25 -8.48
N ASP A 175 26.95 -27.35 -9.29
CA ASP A 175 28.22 -26.71 -8.97
C ASP A 175 28.02 -25.20 -8.78
N ALA A 176 28.70 -24.62 -7.79
CA ALA A 176 28.47 -23.23 -7.43
C ALA A 176 29.75 -22.49 -7.00
N PHE A 177 29.82 -21.23 -7.41
CA PHE A 177 30.79 -20.25 -6.95
C PHE A 177 30.14 -19.38 -5.86
N TYR A 178 30.84 -19.13 -4.76
CA TYR A 178 30.37 -18.39 -3.61
C TYR A 178 31.25 -17.18 -3.35
N LEU A 179 30.61 -16.05 -3.05
CA LEU A 179 31.22 -14.79 -2.63
C LEU A 179 30.62 -14.38 -1.29
N SER A 180 31.46 -14.11 -0.30
CA SER A 180 31.00 -13.58 0.97
C SER A 180 31.04 -12.04 0.97
N LEU A 181 29.98 -11.43 1.45
CA LEU A 181 29.88 -10.01 1.77
C LEU A 181 29.91 -9.83 3.30
N GLN A 182 30.74 -8.92 3.78
CA GLN A 182 30.91 -8.71 5.23
C GLN A 182 29.70 -8.04 5.90
N LYS A 183 28.89 -7.32 5.13
CA LYS A 183 27.71 -6.60 5.61
C LYS A 183 26.47 -7.01 4.82
N ASP A 184 25.30 -6.72 5.40
CA ASP A 184 24.01 -6.91 4.75
C ASP A 184 23.86 -6.02 3.51
N HIS A 185 23.57 -6.66 2.38
CA HIS A 185 23.24 -6.02 1.10
C HIS A 185 21.85 -6.44 0.62
N SER A 186 20.92 -6.70 1.55
CA SER A 186 19.51 -6.91 1.24
C SER A 186 18.97 -5.77 0.38
N HIS A 187 18.17 -6.11 -0.63
CA HIS A 187 17.48 -5.15 -1.51
C HIS A 187 18.40 -4.18 -2.25
N HIS A 188 19.67 -4.52 -2.43
CA HIS A 188 20.62 -3.72 -3.21
C HIS A 188 20.53 -4.05 -4.70
N VAL A 189 20.95 -3.08 -5.52
CA VAL A 189 21.34 -3.32 -6.91
C VAL A 189 22.86 -3.47 -6.92
N LEU A 190 23.34 -4.70 -7.00
CA LEU A 190 24.77 -5.00 -7.04
C LEU A 190 25.25 -5.14 -8.49
N ALA A 191 26.33 -4.45 -8.83
CA ALA A 191 27.06 -4.67 -10.08
C ALA A 191 28.30 -5.53 -9.77
N LEU A 192 28.43 -6.67 -10.43
CA LEU A 192 29.63 -7.49 -10.43
C LEU A 192 30.40 -7.17 -11.71
N VAL A 193 31.49 -6.43 -11.57
CA VAL A 193 32.41 -6.10 -12.67
C VAL A 193 33.47 -7.20 -12.73
N LEU A 194 33.47 -7.95 -13.84
CA LEU A 194 34.20 -9.20 -13.99
C LEU A 194 35.21 -9.08 -15.14
N ASP A 195 36.46 -9.40 -14.85
CA ASP A 195 37.51 -9.63 -15.84
C ASP A 195 37.63 -11.13 -16.08
N CYS A 196 37.06 -11.58 -17.20
CA CYS A 196 37.03 -12.98 -17.61
C CYS A 196 38.04 -13.24 -18.71
N GLU A 197 38.71 -14.39 -18.65
CA GLU A 197 39.56 -14.87 -19.75
C GLU A 197 38.72 -15.06 -21.03
N THR A 198 39.22 -14.60 -22.17
CA THR A 198 38.48 -14.68 -23.45
C THR A 198 38.23 -16.14 -23.83
N ALA A 199 36.98 -16.48 -24.18
CA ALA A 199 36.52 -17.84 -24.47
C ALA A 199 36.46 -18.81 -23.27
N ALA A 200 36.45 -18.28 -22.04
CA ALA A 200 36.29 -19.05 -20.82
C ALA A 200 34.93 -19.79 -20.72
N GLY A 201 33.89 -19.29 -21.40
CA GLY A 201 32.56 -19.92 -21.52
C GLY A 201 32.33 -20.70 -22.83
N ALA A 202 33.38 -21.12 -23.54
CA ALA A 202 33.27 -21.72 -24.87
C ALA A 202 32.22 -22.86 -24.95
N GLY A 203 31.18 -22.63 -25.75
CA GLY A 203 30.07 -23.57 -25.94
C GLY A 203 28.74 -23.15 -25.33
N VAL A 204 28.71 -22.09 -24.50
CA VAL A 204 27.48 -21.55 -23.90
C VAL A 204 26.80 -20.52 -24.81
N ASP A 205 25.47 -20.55 -24.91
CA ASP A 205 24.69 -19.47 -25.55
C ASP A 205 24.65 -18.25 -24.62
N PRO A 206 25.24 -17.10 -25.01
CA PRO A 206 25.27 -15.89 -24.17
C PRO A 206 23.90 -15.36 -23.74
N ARG A 207 22.83 -15.72 -24.47
CA ARG A 207 21.47 -15.24 -24.19
C ARG A 207 20.77 -16.10 -23.15
N THR A 208 21.23 -17.33 -22.94
CA THR A 208 20.64 -18.30 -22.03
C THR A 208 21.74 -19.13 -21.34
N PRO A 209 22.65 -18.48 -20.59
CA PRO A 209 23.68 -19.22 -19.88
C PRO A 209 23.07 -20.08 -18.77
N PRO A 210 23.61 -21.28 -18.50
CA PRO A 210 23.02 -22.20 -17.52
C PRO A 210 23.35 -21.81 -16.07
N ILE A 211 23.32 -20.52 -15.74
CA ILE A 211 23.68 -19.97 -14.43
C ILE A 211 22.48 -19.34 -13.74
N GLU A 212 22.51 -19.37 -12.41
CA GLU A 212 21.55 -18.68 -11.57
C GLU A 212 22.27 -18.04 -10.39
N TRP A 213 22.00 -16.77 -10.14
CA TRP A 213 22.51 -16.05 -8.98
C TRP A 213 21.54 -16.19 -7.81
N GLN A 214 22.06 -16.49 -6.63
CA GLN A 214 21.26 -16.71 -5.41
C GLN A 214 21.93 -16.07 -4.20
N VAL A 215 21.13 -15.59 -3.26
CA VAL A 215 21.62 -15.20 -1.92
C VAL A 215 21.08 -16.12 -0.87
N TYR A 216 21.79 -16.22 0.26
CA TYR A 216 21.30 -16.93 1.42
C TYR A 216 20.28 -16.09 2.20
N GLN A 217 19.10 -16.64 2.46
CA GLN A 217 18.04 -16.03 3.27
C GLN A 217 17.66 -16.86 4.51
N GLY A 218 18.13 -18.11 4.62
CA GLY A 218 17.79 -19.02 5.71
C GLY A 218 16.42 -19.68 5.56
N GLY A 219 15.99 -20.45 6.58
CA GLY A 219 14.72 -21.20 6.54
C GLY A 219 14.81 -22.53 5.79
N SER A 220 13.65 -23.06 5.35
CA SER A 220 13.54 -24.37 4.70
C SER A 220 14.09 -24.40 3.26
N THR A 221 14.05 -23.26 2.56
CA THR A 221 14.65 -23.05 1.23
C THR A 221 15.68 -21.94 1.34
N PRO A 222 16.90 -22.24 1.82
CA PRO A 222 17.82 -21.22 2.30
C PRO A 222 18.42 -20.32 1.22
N TRP A 223 18.32 -20.70 -0.05
CA TRP A 223 18.89 -19.97 -1.18
C TRP A 223 17.78 -19.44 -2.07
N VAL A 224 17.76 -18.12 -2.27
CA VAL A 224 16.73 -17.43 -3.05
C VAL A 224 17.35 -16.75 -4.26
N THR A 225 16.71 -16.92 -5.41
CA THR A 225 17.19 -16.41 -6.70
C THR A 225 17.17 -14.88 -6.75
N CYS A 226 18.29 -14.31 -7.19
CA CYS A 226 18.42 -12.90 -7.51
C CYS A 226 17.83 -12.63 -8.89
N GLU A 227 17.17 -11.49 -9.03
CA GLU A 227 16.76 -11.04 -10.35
C GLU A 227 17.96 -10.42 -11.09
N VAL A 228 18.28 -10.95 -12.26
CA VAL A 228 19.34 -10.41 -13.13
C VAL A 228 18.73 -9.31 -14.01
N GLU A 229 19.10 -8.05 -13.77
CA GLU A 229 18.67 -6.94 -14.61
C GLU A 229 19.42 -6.91 -15.93
N TYR A 230 20.72 -7.23 -15.89
CA TYR A 230 21.61 -7.18 -17.04
C TYR A 230 22.79 -8.13 -16.82
N ASP A 231 23.16 -8.89 -17.85
CA ASP A 231 24.41 -9.65 -17.92
C ASP A 231 25.17 -9.27 -19.18
N GLY A 232 26.20 -8.42 -19.00
CA GLY A 232 27.10 -7.99 -20.06
C GLY A 232 28.27 -8.94 -20.31
N THR A 233 28.39 -10.05 -19.57
CA THR A 233 29.48 -11.04 -19.71
C THR A 233 29.14 -12.15 -20.69
N GLY A 234 27.85 -12.27 -21.06
CA GLY A 234 27.34 -13.33 -21.92
C GLY A 234 27.53 -14.72 -21.33
N GLY A 235 27.27 -14.89 -20.02
CA GLY A 235 27.62 -16.12 -19.32
C GLY A 235 29.13 -16.31 -19.18
N PHE A 236 29.85 -15.28 -18.74
CA PHE A 236 31.31 -15.31 -18.53
C PHE A 236 32.13 -15.62 -19.80
N ASN A 237 31.58 -15.38 -21.00
CA ASN A 237 32.29 -15.55 -22.27
C ASN A 237 33.32 -14.44 -22.52
N TRP A 238 33.08 -13.25 -21.96
CA TRP A 238 33.96 -12.09 -22.01
C TRP A 238 33.82 -11.25 -20.73
N SER A 239 34.76 -10.32 -20.56
CA SER A 239 34.74 -9.37 -19.46
C SER A 239 33.56 -8.40 -19.59
N GLY A 240 32.92 -8.07 -18.48
CA GLY A 240 31.73 -7.23 -18.46
C GLY A 240 31.17 -7.07 -17.06
N GLU A 241 29.98 -6.49 -16.95
CA GLU A 241 29.28 -6.36 -15.67
C GLU A 241 27.98 -7.16 -15.65
N ILE A 242 27.62 -7.66 -14.47
CA ILE A 242 26.32 -8.28 -14.18
C ILE A 242 25.62 -7.42 -13.13
N LEU A 243 24.41 -6.93 -13.42
CA LEU A 243 23.57 -6.21 -12.45
C LEU A 243 22.53 -7.15 -11.85
N LEU A 244 22.55 -7.28 -10.53
CA LEU A 244 21.69 -8.15 -9.74
C LEU A 244 20.87 -7.34 -8.75
N HIS A 245 19.60 -7.71 -8.57
CA HIS A 245 18.79 -7.28 -7.44
C HIS A 245 18.82 -8.36 -6.38
N THR A 246 19.36 -8.03 -5.22
CA THR A 246 19.42 -8.96 -4.11
C THR A 246 18.08 -8.95 -3.34
N PRO A 247 17.47 -10.11 -3.08
CA PRO A 247 16.38 -10.19 -2.12
C PRO A 247 16.91 -9.98 -0.68
N ALA A 248 16.05 -10.18 0.32
CA ALA A 248 16.49 -10.15 1.71
C ALA A 248 17.54 -11.25 1.95
N MET A 249 18.62 -10.88 2.62
CA MET A 249 19.74 -11.76 2.95
C MET A 249 19.76 -12.04 4.45
N SER A 250 20.27 -13.20 4.82
CA SER A 250 20.56 -13.58 6.20
C SER A 250 22.02 -13.99 6.31
N GLN A 251 22.61 -13.77 7.48
CA GLN A 251 23.96 -14.22 7.76
C GLN A 251 23.98 -15.74 7.99
N CYS A 252 25.00 -16.43 7.51
CA CYS A 252 25.26 -17.81 7.86
C CYS A 252 26.75 -18.16 7.82
N GLU A 253 27.12 -19.22 8.53
CA GLU A 253 28.47 -19.76 8.53
C GLU A 253 28.63 -20.77 7.39
N LEU A 254 29.56 -20.51 6.47
CA LEU A 254 30.03 -21.50 5.49
C LEU A 254 31.55 -21.60 5.57
N GLN A 255 32.06 -22.83 5.72
CA GLN A 255 33.50 -23.10 5.78
C GLN A 255 34.25 -22.27 6.86
N GLY A 256 33.64 -22.10 8.04
CA GLY A 256 34.21 -21.33 9.15
C GLY A 256 34.15 -19.81 8.98
N VAL A 257 33.37 -19.31 8.01
CA VAL A 257 33.23 -17.88 7.73
C VAL A 257 31.77 -17.49 7.90
N GLU A 258 31.50 -16.66 8.89
CA GLU A 258 30.19 -16.09 9.15
C GLU A 258 30.01 -14.81 8.31
N ALA A 259 29.12 -14.83 7.32
CA ALA A 259 28.94 -13.72 6.38
C ALA A 259 27.58 -13.76 5.67
N TYR A 260 27.33 -12.76 4.82
CA TYR A 260 26.24 -12.76 3.86
C TYR A 260 26.71 -13.36 2.55
N TRP A 261 25.99 -14.34 2.01
CA TRP A 261 26.50 -15.11 0.87
C TRP A 261 25.72 -14.84 -0.41
N LEU A 262 26.45 -14.52 -1.47
CA LEU A 262 26.00 -14.53 -2.85
C LEU A 262 26.65 -15.72 -3.56
N ARG A 263 25.88 -16.49 -4.32
CA ARG A 263 26.41 -17.59 -5.12
C ARG A 263 25.93 -17.55 -6.57
N CYS A 264 26.77 -17.99 -7.48
CA CYS A 264 26.42 -18.33 -8.85
C CYS A 264 26.41 -19.86 -8.98
N ARG A 265 25.25 -20.45 -9.26
CA ARG A 265 25.04 -21.90 -9.34
C ARG A 265 24.75 -22.32 -10.79
N LEU A 266 25.29 -23.46 -11.21
CA LEU A 266 24.90 -24.11 -12.45
C LEU A 266 23.54 -24.79 -12.31
N THR A 267 22.63 -24.45 -13.23
CA THR A 267 21.28 -25.03 -13.32
C THR A 267 21.31 -26.37 -14.04
N ASP A 268 20.17 -27.07 -14.09
CA ASP A 268 20.04 -28.33 -14.84
C ASP A 268 20.25 -28.14 -16.35
N ALA A 269 20.14 -26.91 -16.86
CA ALA A 269 20.47 -26.58 -18.25
C ALA A 269 21.95 -26.82 -18.58
N GLN A 270 22.83 -26.97 -17.58
CA GLN A 270 24.21 -27.40 -17.75
C GLN A 270 24.33 -28.84 -18.31
N ALA A 271 23.27 -29.65 -18.27
CA ALA A 271 23.22 -30.96 -18.92
C ALA A 271 22.68 -30.91 -20.36
N SER A 272 22.46 -29.72 -20.92
CA SER A 272 21.81 -29.52 -22.24
C SER A 272 22.81 -29.32 -23.40
N THR A 273 22.34 -28.82 -24.55
CA THR A 273 23.08 -28.77 -25.82
C THR A 273 24.25 -27.76 -25.83
N ASN A 274 24.23 -26.74 -24.96
CA ASN A 274 25.24 -25.67 -24.91
C ASN A 274 25.80 -25.47 -23.48
N PRO A 275 26.46 -26.48 -22.89
CA PRO A 275 26.94 -26.41 -21.51
C PRO A 275 28.33 -25.78 -21.42
N TYR A 276 28.72 -25.35 -20.22
CA TYR A 276 30.13 -25.08 -19.95
C TYR A 276 30.92 -26.39 -20.06
N ARG A 277 31.83 -26.48 -21.03
CA ARG A 277 32.71 -27.65 -21.17
C ARG A 277 33.90 -27.60 -20.22
N ILE A 278 34.32 -26.39 -19.89
CA ILE A 278 35.39 -26.06 -18.94
C ILE A 278 34.87 -24.97 -18.01
N SER A 279 35.41 -24.89 -16.80
CA SER A 279 35.09 -23.78 -15.90
C SER A 279 35.59 -22.46 -16.49
N PRO A 280 34.78 -21.39 -16.48
CA PRO A 280 35.30 -20.07 -16.74
C PRO A 280 36.28 -19.64 -15.64
N ASP A 281 37.36 -18.97 -16.06
CA ASP A 281 38.39 -18.46 -15.17
C ASP A 281 38.28 -16.94 -15.03
N LEU A 282 38.27 -16.48 -13.77
CA LEU A 282 38.18 -15.09 -13.38
C LEU A 282 39.57 -14.54 -13.09
N ARG A 283 39.93 -13.42 -13.73
CA ARG A 283 41.19 -12.68 -13.52
C ARG A 283 41.02 -11.51 -12.56
N GLY A 284 39.80 -10.98 -12.46
CA GLY A 284 39.44 -9.86 -11.60
C GLY A 284 37.95 -9.84 -11.29
N ILE A 285 37.60 -9.45 -10.06
CA ILE A 285 36.21 -9.18 -9.67
C ILE A 285 36.18 -7.95 -8.78
N THR A 286 35.25 -7.06 -9.09
CA THR A 286 34.84 -5.97 -8.21
C THR A 286 33.33 -6.05 -8.05
N VAL A 287 32.84 -5.86 -6.83
CA VAL A 287 31.41 -5.73 -6.58
C VAL A 287 31.16 -4.30 -6.16
N GLU A 288 30.11 -3.69 -6.70
CA GLU A 288 29.72 -2.31 -6.42
C GLU A 288 28.22 -2.25 -6.13
N SER A 289 27.81 -1.34 -5.25
CA SER A 289 26.39 -1.02 -5.09
C SER A 289 26.03 0.11 -6.06
N ARG A 290 25.15 -0.18 -7.01
CA ARG A 290 24.61 0.78 -8.00
C ARG A 290 23.23 1.31 -7.64
N GLY A 291 22.66 0.86 -6.53
CA GLY A 291 21.33 1.28 -6.10
C GLY A 291 20.76 0.42 -4.98
N GLY A 292 19.49 0.66 -4.68
CA GLY A 292 18.72 -0.16 -3.76
C GLY A 292 17.22 0.00 -3.98
N THR A 293 16.45 -0.92 -3.43
CA THR A 293 15.00 -0.98 -3.56
C THR A 293 14.35 -0.91 -2.18
N THR A 294 13.31 -0.09 -2.05
CA THR A 294 12.45 -0.04 -0.86
C THR A 294 11.00 0.01 -1.28
N THR A 295 10.09 -0.32 -0.38
CA THR A 295 8.66 -0.23 -0.65
C THR A 295 8.21 1.22 -0.54
N ALA A 296 7.40 1.65 -1.50
CA ALA A 296 6.66 2.89 -1.41
C ALA A 296 5.16 2.62 -1.56
N ARG A 297 4.34 3.47 -0.92
CA ARG A 297 2.88 3.41 -1.00
C ARG A 297 2.29 4.68 -1.61
N HIS A 298 1.16 4.56 -2.31
CA HIS A 298 0.41 5.70 -2.85
C HIS A 298 -0.16 6.54 -1.71
N ALA A 299 0.61 7.52 -1.26
CA ALA A 299 0.35 8.34 -0.10
C ALA A 299 1.15 9.63 -0.21
N VAL A 300 0.54 10.74 0.23
CA VAL A 300 1.22 12.02 0.48
C VAL A 300 1.20 12.27 1.98
N THR A 301 2.32 12.68 2.54
CA THR A 301 2.46 12.89 3.99
C THR A 301 2.29 14.36 4.33
N VAL A 302 1.39 14.64 5.28
CA VAL A 302 1.20 15.98 5.85
C VAL A 302 1.70 15.95 7.29
N LEU A 303 2.53 16.92 7.64
CA LEU A 303 3.14 17.06 8.96
C LEU A 303 2.65 18.33 9.65
N GLY A 304 2.28 18.20 10.94
CA GLY A 304 2.03 19.34 11.81
C GLY A 304 0.90 20.27 11.37
N GLU A 305 -0.14 19.76 10.71
CA GLU A 305 -1.26 20.58 10.25
C GLU A 305 -2.00 21.19 11.44
N GLN A 306 -2.10 22.51 11.46
CA GLN A 306 -2.91 23.22 12.46
C GLN A 306 -4.38 23.22 12.03
N LEU A 307 -5.24 22.67 12.89
CA LEU A 307 -6.66 22.49 12.66
C LEU A 307 -7.48 23.73 13.05
N GLY A 308 -7.09 24.39 14.15
CA GLY A 308 -7.83 25.51 14.71
C GLY A 308 -7.52 25.73 16.18
N THR A 309 -8.37 26.52 16.84
CA THR A 309 -8.29 26.83 18.27
C THR A 309 -9.56 26.39 18.98
N SER A 310 -9.42 25.83 20.18
CA SER A 310 -10.54 25.42 21.02
C SER A 310 -11.33 26.63 21.52
N ASP A 311 -12.67 26.55 21.49
CA ASP A 311 -13.55 27.55 22.10
C ASP A 311 -13.83 27.28 23.59
N GLY A 312 -13.35 26.15 24.11
CA GLY A 312 -13.53 25.67 25.49
C GLY A 312 -14.80 24.83 25.72
N THR A 313 -15.54 24.48 24.66
CA THR A 313 -16.78 23.68 24.76
C THR A 313 -16.56 22.20 24.41
N ALA A 314 -17.45 21.32 24.89
CA ALA A 314 -17.39 19.89 24.59
C ALA A 314 -17.93 19.59 23.18
N GLY A 315 -17.49 18.48 22.57
CA GLY A 315 -18.02 18.02 21.28
C GLY A 315 -17.59 18.85 20.07
N GLN A 316 -16.55 19.68 20.20
CA GLN A 316 -16.02 20.49 19.09
C GLN A 316 -15.57 19.62 17.92
N ARG A 317 -15.65 20.19 16.71
CA ARG A 317 -15.28 19.53 15.46
C ARG A 317 -14.30 20.37 14.66
N PHE A 318 -13.34 19.70 14.04
CA PHE A 318 -12.33 20.28 13.17
C PHE A 318 -12.19 19.42 11.92
N THR A 319 -11.67 20.00 10.83
CA THR A 319 -11.57 19.28 9.55
C THR A 319 -10.14 19.35 9.03
N LEU A 320 -9.57 18.20 8.66
CA LEU A 320 -8.29 18.13 7.96
C LEU A 320 -8.44 18.68 6.53
N ARG A 321 -7.42 19.36 6.04
CA ARG A 321 -7.43 19.95 4.69
C ARG A 321 -7.45 18.90 3.58
N ASN A 322 -6.77 17.76 3.77
CA ASN A 322 -6.62 16.75 2.72
C ASN A 322 -7.32 15.45 3.08
N THR A 323 -8.11 14.96 2.13
CA THR A 323 -8.92 13.75 2.25
C THR A 323 -8.91 12.99 0.92
N PRO A 324 -9.26 11.69 0.93
CA PRO A 324 -9.48 10.84 2.09
C PRO A 324 -8.18 10.47 2.83
N VAL A 325 -8.27 10.27 4.14
CA VAL A 325 -7.15 9.95 5.05
C VAL A 325 -6.92 8.44 5.14
N LEU A 326 -5.70 8.01 4.84
CA LEU A 326 -5.26 6.62 4.93
C LEU A 326 -5.17 6.15 6.38
N ALA A 327 -5.21 4.82 6.57
CA ALA A 327 -5.07 4.18 7.88
C ALA A 327 -3.89 4.76 8.68
N ARG A 328 -4.20 5.18 9.92
CA ARG A 328 -3.27 5.88 10.82
C ARG A 328 -2.38 4.91 11.59
N ASP A 329 -1.13 5.28 11.74
CA ASP A 329 -0.19 4.70 12.68
C ASP A 329 -0.34 5.40 14.03
N ARG A 330 -0.98 4.74 15.00
CA ARG A 330 -1.28 5.33 16.31
C ARG A 330 -0.05 5.84 17.05
N VAL A 331 1.17 5.41 16.73
CA VAL A 331 2.39 5.90 17.38
C VAL A 331 2.75 7.30 16.87
N ARG A 332 2.58 7.53 15.57
CA ARG A 332 3.08 8.71 14.84
C ARG A 332 1.98 9.70 14.44
N ASP A 333 0.75 9.21 14.26
CA ASP A 333 -0.43 9.94 13.81
C ASP A 333 -1.36 10.16 14.99
N PHE A 334 -1.30 11.36 15.59
CA PHE A 334 -2.06 11.72 16.77
C PHE A 334 -2.37 13.22 16.79
N LEU A 335 -3.36 13.60 17.59
CA LEU A 335 -3.69 14.99 17.83
C LEU A 335 -2.77 15.54 18.93
N ILE A 336 -2.25 16.73 18.70
CA ILE A 336 -1.52 17.55 19.66
C ILE A 336 -2.42 18.73 20.01
N VAL A 337 -2.64 18.94 21.31
CA VAL A 337 -3.35 20.09 21.84
C VAL A 337 -2.37 20.91 22.66
N GLU A 338 -2.18 22.17 22.29
CA GLU A 338 -1.26 23.11 22.94
C GLU A 338 -2.09 24.15 23.72
N PRO A 339 -2.26 24.01 25.05
CA PRO A 339 -2.95 25.02 25.87
C PRO A 339 -2.16 26.34 25.93
N PRO A 340 -2.82 27.49 26.15
CA PRO A 340 -2.14 28.80 26.21
C PRO A 340 -1.03 28.88 27.27
N ASP A 341 -1.26 28.27 28.43
CA ASP A 341 -0.36 28.31 29.60
C ASP A 341 0.14 26.91 29.99
N GLY A 342 0.26 25.98 29.04
CA GLY A 342 0.58 24.58 29.31
C GLY A 342 1.56 23.94 28.32
N GLU A 343 1.96 22.70 28.63
CA GLU A 343 2.74 21.88 27.70
C GLU A 343 1.84 21.24 26.64
N ALA A 344 2.43 20.93 25.48
CA ALA A 344 1.73 20.23 24.41
C ALA A 344 1.28 18.84 24.86
N GLU A 345 0.00 18.57 24.74
CA GLU A 345 -0.62 17.32 25.17
C GLU A 345 -0.91 16.43 23.97
N ARG A 346 -0.57 15.14 24.09
CA ARG A 346 -0.93 14.12 23.12
C ARG A 346 -2.32 13.55 23.41
N TRP A 347 -3.13 13.49 22.36
CA TRP A 347 -4.48 12.93 22.37
C TRP A 347 -4.52 11.68 21.50
N ASN A 348 -5.32 10.69 21.89
CA ASN A 348 -5.38 9.38 21.23
C ASN A 348 -6.68 9.19 20.45
N GLU A 349 -6.56 8.57 19.28
CA GLU A 349 -7.72 8.21 18.46
C GLU A 349 -8.47 7.03 19.09
N VAL A 350 -9.77 7.17 19.26
CA VAL A 350 -10.68 6.10 19.69
C VAL A 350 -11.71 5.80 18.62
N ALA A 351 -12.31 4.61 18.65
CA ALA A 351 -13.41 4.28 17.77
C ALA A 351 -14.62 5.15 18.11
N ASP A 352 -15.00 5.21 19.38
CA ASP A 352 -16.07 6.05 19.90
C ASP A 352 -15.74 6.48 21.34
N PHE A 353 -16.61 7.32 21.91
CA PHE A 353 -16.40 7.90 23.23
C PHE A 353 -17.10 7.14 24.36
N GLY A 354 -17.77 6.01 24.09
CA GLY A 354 -18.65 5.32 25.05
C GLY A 354 -17.96 4.92 26.35
N ASP A 355 -16.69 4.52 26.26
CA ASP A 355 -15.87 4.12 27.41
C ASP A 355 -14.98 5.25 27.96
N GLY A 356 -15.10 6.47 27.41
CA GLY A 356 -14.24 7.60 27.76
C GLY A 356 -14.71 8.35 29.01
N GLY A 357 -13.80 8.59 29.94
CA GLY A 357 -14.00 9.46 31.10
C GLY A 357 -13.71 10.94 30.81
N PRO A 358 -14.07 11.84 31.73
CA PRO A 358 -13.96 13.29 31.57
C PRO A 358 -12.52 13.82 31.46
N ASN A 359 -11.52 13.03 31.85
CA ASN A 359 -10.10 13.38 31.76
C ASN A 359 -9.40 12.70 30.58
N ASP A 360 -10.11 11.86 29.82
CA ASP A 360 -9.50 11.07 28.76
C ASP A 360 -9.29 11.92 27.52
N ARG A 361 -8.03 12.07 27.11
CA ARG A 361 -7.62 12.83 25.94
C ARG A 361 -7.88 12.05 24.67
N HIS A 362 -9.14 11.98 24.29
CA HIS A 362 -9.62 11.19 23.16
C HIS A 362 -10.19 12.06 22.04
N PHE A 363 -9.98 11.61 20.81
CA PHE A 363 -10.64 12.15 19.62
C PHE A 363 -11.10 11.00 18.72
N THR A 364 -12.08 11.27 17.86
CA THR A 364 -12.43 10.41 16.73
C THR A 364 -12.08 11.14 15.44
N LEU A 365 -11.72 10.41 14.38
CA LEU A 365 -11.42 10.98 13.07
C LEU A 365 -12.11 10.17 11.97
N ASP A 366 -12.97 10.83 11.19
CA ASP A 366 -13.53 10.24 9.98
C ASP A 366 -12.48 10.28 8.85
N SER A 367 -12.21 9.10 8.27
CA SER A 367 -11.19 8.96 7.23
C SER A 367 -11.65 9.45 5.85
N ILE A 368 -12.94 9.55 5.62
CA ILE A 368 -13.50 9.92 4.31
C ILE A 368 -13.50 11.44 4.17
N ASP A 369 -14.04 12.14 5.17
CA ASP A 369 -14.19 13.61 5.12
C ASP A 369 -13.18 14.37 6.01
N GLY A 370 -12.35 13.66 6.77
CA GLY A 370 -11.31 14.26 7.61
C GLY A 370 -11.86 14.97 8.84
N THR A 371 -13.10 14.72 9.24
CA THR A 371 -13.72 15.34 10.42
C THR A 371 -13.16 14.73 11.70
N LEU A 372 -12.40 15.54 12.44
CA LEU A 372 -11.98 15.27 13.81
C LEU A 372 -13.06 15.75 14.77
N THR A 373 -13.48 14.89 15.70
CA THR A 373 -14.46 15.23 16.74
C THR A 373 -13.84 14.99 18.12
N LEU A 374 -14.10 15.91 19.07
CA LEU A 374 -13.74 15.77 20.48
C LEU A 374 -14.91 15.20 21.30
N GLY A 375 -14.62 14.72 22.50
CA GLY A 375 -15.61 14.10 23.39
C GLY A 375 -16.81 15.02 23.67
N PRO A 376 -18.06 14.54 23.50
CA PRO A 376 -19.25 15.30 23.82
C PRO A 376 -19.51 15.35 25.32
N ALA A 377 -20.46 16.19 25.73
CA ALA A 377 -20.99 16.21 27.09
C ALA A 377 -22.51 15.97 27.08
N LEU A 378 -23.02 15.23 28.07
CA LEU A 378 -24.44 14.97 28.25
C LEU A 378 -24.91 15.48 29.62
N LEU A 379 -26.05 16.17 29.62
CA LEU A 379 -26.76 16.53 30.84
C LEU A 379 -27.44 15.28 31.43
N GLN A 380 -27.18 15.03 32.69
CA GLN A 380 -27.74 13.93 33.45
C GLN A 380 -29.08 14.32 34.08
N PRO A 381 -29.95 13.35 34.42
CA PRO A 381 -31.24 13.62 35.06
C PRO A 381 -31.15 14.39 36.40
N ASP A 382 -30.01 14.29 37.09
CA ASP A 382 -29.72 15.01 38.34
C ASP A 382 -29.21 16.44 38.12
N GLY A 383 -29.09 16.89 36.87
CA GLY A 383 -28.58 18.19 36.48
C GLY A 383 -27.06 18.28 36.38
N SER A 384 -26.33 17.20 36.67
CA SER A 384 -24.88 17.15 36.45
C SER A 384 -24.55 16.99 34.95
N VAL A 385 -23.36 17.40 34.54
CA VAL A 385 -22.89 17.23 33.15
C VAL A 385 -21.79 16.17 33.15
N TYR A 386 -22.01 15.11 32.38
CA TYR A 386 -21.01 14.06 32.18
C TYR A 386 -20.28 14.27 30.87
N HIS A 387 -18.95 14.23 30.89
CA HIS A 387 -18.11 14.41 29.71
C HIS A 387 -17.53 13.06 29.27
N PHE A 388 -17.64 12.76 27.98
CA PHE A 388 -17.12 11.54 27.36
C PHE A 388 -15.73 11.76 26.76
N GLY A 389 -14.91 12.52 27.48
CA GLY A 389 -13.58 12.94 27.05
C GLY A 389 -13.20 14.29 27.62
N ALA A 390 -11.90 14.53 27.71
CA ALA A 390 -11.36 15.83 28.07
C ALA A 390 -11.83 16.92 27.09
N VAL A 391 -12.01 18.13 27.62
CA VAL A 391 -12.31 19.32 26.82
C VAL A 391 -11.08 20.22 26.84
N PRO A 392 -10.46 20.53 25.68
CA PRO A 392 -9.33 21.44 25.65
C PRO A 392 -9.73 22.81 26.19
N PRO A 393 -8.92 23.45 27.05
CA PRO A 393 -9.15 24.81 27.48
C PRO A 393 -9.38 25.76 26.29
N ARG A 394 -10.14 26.83 26.50
CA ARG A 394 -10.30 27.88 25.49
C ARG A 394 -8.92 28.39 25.03
N ASP A 395 -8.83 28.73 23.75
CA ASP A 395 -7.63 29.22 23.07
C ASP A 395 -6.50 28.18 22.92
N SER A 396 -6.72 26.92 23.31
CA SER A 396 -5.78 25.83 23.00
C SER A 396 -5.67 25.63 21.49
N VAL A 397 -4.45 25.54 20.95
CA VAL A 397 -4.22 25.28 19.53
C VAL A 397 -4.25 23.77 19.27
N LEU A 398 -5.00 23.35 18.25
CA LEU A 398 -5.07 21.96 17.82
C LEU A 398 -4.21 21.74 16.58
N ARG A 399 -3.33 20.75 16.64
CA ARG A 399 -2.43 20.37 15.56
C ARG A 399 -2.42 18.86 15.37
N PHE A 400 -2.54 18.38 14.15
CA PHE A 400 -2.36 16.96 13.86
C PHE A 400 -0.88 16.67 13.56
N SER A 401 -0.27 15.72 14.26
CA SER A 401 1.17 15.45 14.21
C SER A 401 1.64 15.04 12.81
N ARG A 402 0.97 14.04 12.25
CA ARG A 402 1.17 13.51 10.91
C ARG A 402 -0.10 12.80 10.48
N TYR A 403 -0.46 12.93 9.20
CA TYR A 403 -1.40 12.03 8.56
C TYR A 403 -1.00 11.83 7.11
N GLN A 404 -1.60 10.81 6.48
CA GLN A 404 -1.41 10.56 5.07
C GLN A 404 -2.73 10.52 4.36
N TYR A 405 -2.76 11.04 3.14
CA TYR A 405 -3.93 11.04 2.28
C TYR A 405 -3.59 10.48 0.90
N GLY A 406 -4.63 10.12 0.16
CA GLY A 406 -4.52 9.49 -1.16
C GLY A 406 -5.06 8.06 -1.14
N GLY A 407 -4.27 7.11 -1.63
CA GLY A 407 -4.73 5.74 -1.86
C GLY A 407 -5.69 5.63 -3.03
N GLY A 408 -6.63 4.68 -2.96
CA GLY A 408 -7.56 4.48 -4.05
C GLY A 408 -7.01 3.65 -5.21
N VAL A 409 -7.88 3.36 -6.17
CA VAL A 409 -7.55 2.56 -7.35
C VAL A 409 -6.60 3.28 -8.30
N VAL A 410 -6.56 4.62 -8.24
CA VAL A 410 -5.63 5.46 -9.02
C VAL A 410 -4.15 5.16 -8.70
N GLY A 411 -3.87 4.63 -7.50
CA GLY A 411 -2.54 4.18 -7.12
C GLY A 411 -2.12 2.87 -7.80
N ASN A 412 -3.03 2.13 -8.44
CA ASN A 412 -2.66 0.89 -9.12
C ASN A 412 -2.01 1.22 -10.48
N LEU A 413 -0.68 1.21 -10.50
CA LEU A 413 0.12 1.67 -11.64
C LEU A 413 0.92 0.53 -12.28
N PRO A 414 1.12 0.54 -13.60
CA PRO A 414 2.03 -0.39 -14.26
C PRO A 414 3.48 -0.24 -13.80
N ARG A 415 4.31 -1.26 -14.07
CA ARG A 415 5.77 -1.18 -13.92
C ARG A 415 6.33 -0.02 -14.75
N GLY A 416 7.38 0.63 -14.25
CA GLY A 416 8.12 1.66 -14.98
C GLY A 416 7.46 3.04 -15.05
N THR A 417 6.44 3.31 -14.24
CA THR A 417 5.70 4.59 -14.25
C THR A 417 6.17 5.59 -13.20
N LEU A 418 6.61 5.11 -12.03
CA LEU A 418 7.16 5.92 -10.94
C LEU A 418 8.61 6.30 -11.24
N THR A 419 8.81 7.40 -11.96
CA THR A 419 10.12 7.79 -12.53
C THR A 419 10.63 9.15 -12.09
N VAL A 420 9.78 9.94 -11.43
CA VAL A 420 10.10 11.32 -11.03
C VAL A 420 10.40 11.36 -9.53
N LEU A 421 11.53 11.94 -9.15
CA LEU A 421 11.82 12.30 -7.76
C LEU A 421 11.22 13.67 -7.45
N LYS A 422 10.46 13.78 -6.35
CA LYS A 422 9.84 15.06 -5.95
C LYS A 422 10.82 16.00 -5.24
N SER A 423 11.87 15.44 -4.66
CA SER A 423 13.02 16.15 -4.11
C SER A 423 14.31 15.58 -4.68
N SER A 424 15.33 16.43 -4.85
CA SER A 424 16.65 15.95 -5.26
C SER A 424 17.32 15.21 -4.11
N ILE A 425 17.80 14.00 -4.37
CA ILE A 425 18.53 13.19 -3.41
C ILE A 425 19.98 13.11 -3.87
N PRO A 426 20.97 13.52 -3.05
CA PRO A 426 22.38 13.46 -3.42
C PRO A 426 22.77 12.08 -3.97
N TYR A 427 23.55 12.10 -5.06
CA TYR A 427 24.10 10.92 -5.72
C TYR A 427 23.09 9.97 -6.39
N VAL A 428 21.77 10.17 -6.26
CA VAL A 428 20.75 9.38 -6.95
C VAL A 428 20.52 9.93 -8.35
N ALA A 429 20.70 9.10 -9.37
CA ALA A 429 20.52 9.46 -10.76
C ALA A 429 19.08 9.29 -11.26
N ARG A 430 18.40 8.21 -10.83
CA ARG A 430 17.02 7.92 -11.24
C ARG A 430 16.30 7.03 -10.24
N VAL A 431 14.97 7.02 -10.34
CA VAL A 431 14.09 6.08 -9.65
C VAL A 431 13.19 5.37 -10.66
N ILE A 432 12.81 4.13 -10.36
CA ILE A 432 11.84 3.36 -11.16
C ILE A 432 11.14 2.32 -10.29
N ASN A 433 9.85 2.06 -10.50
CA ASN A 433 9.21 0.86 -9.98
C ASN A 433 9.39 -0.32 -10.94
N ARG A 434 10.06 -1.39 -10.50
CA ARG A 434 10.35 -2.56 -11.34
C ARG A 434 9.18 -3.55 -11.39
N ALA A 435 8.29 -3.48 -10.40
CA ALA A 435 7.02 -4.21 -10.36
C ALA A 435 5.82 -3.23 -10.42
N PRO A 436 4.62 -3.68 -10.84
CA PRO A 436 3.42 -2.87 -10.78
C PRO A 436 3.09 -2.48 -9.32
N ALA A 437 2.51 -1.31 -9.14
CA ALA A 437 1.90 -0.91 -7.87
C ALA A 437 0.51 -1.54 -7.78
N VAL A 438 0.24 -2.24 -6.68
CA VAL A 438 -0.99 -3.02 -6.49
C VAL A 438 -1.57 -2.84 -5.09
N GLY A 439 -2.84 -3.20 -4.92
CA GLY A 439 -3.53 -3.19 -3.63
C GLY A 439 -4.30 -1.90 -3.33
N GLY A 440 -4.24 -0.90 -4.21
CA GLY A 440 -5.03 0.32 -4.09
C GLY A 440 -6.53 0.03 -4.22
N LEU A 441 -7.32 0.57 -3.30
CA LEU A 441 -8.77 0.43 -3.27
C LEU A 441 -9.39 1.76 -2.82
N ASP A 442 -10.43 2.20 -3.50
CA ASP A 442 -11.16 3.41 -3.11
C ASP A 442 -11.85 3.22 -1.76
N GLY A 443 -12.17 4.34 -1.09
CA GLY A 443 -13.01 4.29 0.10
C GLY A 443 -14.37 3.67 -0.23
N GLN A 444 -14.97 2.98 0.73
CA GLN A 444 -16.25 2.31 0.52
C GLN A 444 -17.29 3.29 0.01
N SER A 445 -17.93 2.95 -1.10
CA SER A 445 -19.04 3.76 -1.64
C SER A 445 -20.27 3.65 -0.74
N LEU A 446 -21.14 4.67 -0.78
CA LEU A 446 -22.40 4.61 -0.04
C LEU A 446 -23.31 3.47 -0.54
N GLU A 447 -23.21 3.11 -1.82
CA GLU A 447 -23.98 2.00 -2.41
C GLU A 447 -23.51 0.65 -1.85
N ASP A 448 -22.20 0.42 -1.77
CA ASP A 448 -21.65 -0.80 -1.17
C ASP A 448 -21.98 -0.87 0.33
N ALA A 449 -21.91 0.27 1.03
CA ALA A 449 -22.31 0.37 2.42
C ALA A 449 -23.78 -0.04 2.65
N ARG A 450 -24.69 0.38 1.75
CA ARG A 450 -26.11 -0.02 1.78
C ARG A 450 -26.30 -1.53 1.62
N MET A 451 -25.48 -2.17 0.79
CA MET A 451 -25.54 -3.63 0.62
C MET A 451 -24.99 -4.38 1.84
N ARG A 452 -23.96 -3.83 2.50
CA ARG A 452 -23.31 -4.46 3.67
C ARG A 452 -24.04 -4.24 4.99
N ALA A 453 -24.67 -3.07 5.18
CA ALA A 453 -25.27 -2.70 6.46
C ALA A 453 -26.32 -3.68 7.01
N PRO A 454 -27.20 -4.31 6.20
CA PRO A 454 -28.11 -5.35 6.70
C PRO A 454 -27.38 -6.56 7.30
N PHE A 455 -26.26 -6.98 6.70
CA PHE A 455 -25.45 -8.09 7.22
C PHE A 455 -24.77 -7.70 8.53
N TYR A 456 -24.24 -6.49 8.62
CA TYR A 456 -23.65 -5.95 9.86
C TYR A 456 -24.67 -5.91 11.01
N LEU A 457 -25.89 -5.44 10.75
CA LEU A 457 -26.97 -5.37 11.73
C LEU A 457 -27.51 -6.74 12.15
N ARG A 458 -27.47 -7.73 11.26
CA ARG A 458 -27.86 -9.13 11.55
C ARG A 458 -26.81 -9.84 12.39
N THR A 459 -25.53 -9.68 12.06
CA THR A 459 -24.46 -10.47 12.66
C THR A 459 -24.03 -10.00 14.04
N ARG A 460 -24.35 -8.76 14.48
CA ARG A 460 -24.17 -8.08 15.81
C ARG A 460 -22.88 -8.31 16.62
N THR A 461 -22.26 -9.49 16.60
CA THR A 461 -20.89 -9.93 16.95
C THR A 461 -20.78 -11.46 17.10
N ARG A 462 -21.77 -12.25 16.67
CA ARG A 462 -21.84 -13.71 16.91
C ARG A 462 -22.31 -14.45 15.66
N ALA A 463 -21.66 -15.56 15.34
CA ALA A 463 -22.13 -16.48 14.32
C ALA A 463 -23.17 -17.44 14.88
N VAL A 464 -24.39 -17.40 14.33
CA VAL A 464 -25.48 -18.31 14.71
C VAL A 464 -25.91 -19.16 13.52
N THR A 465 -25.97 -18.57 12.33
CA THR A 465 -26.31 -19.21 11.06
C THR A 465 -25.06 -19.49 10.22
N ALA A 466 -25.17 -20.38 9.23
CA ALA A 466 -24.09 -20.64 8.27
C ALA A 466 -23.60 -19.35 7.58
N ASP A 467 -24.53 -18.50 7.15
CA ASP A 467 -24.24 -17.20 6.55
C ASP A 467 -23.46 -16.27 7.50
N ASP A 468 -23.73 -16.32 8.82
CA ASP A 468 -22.98 -15.52 9.79
C ASP A 468 -21.52 -15.99 9.91
N TYR A 469 -21.29 -17.31 9.89
CA TYR A 469 -19.93 -17.88 9.88
C TYR A 469 -19.17 -17.49 8.63
N GLU A 470 -19.82 -17.56 7.46
CA GLU A 470 -19.23 -17.14 6.19
C GLU A 470 -18.90 -15.65 6.19
N TYR A 471 -19.85 -14.80 6.59
CA TYR A 471 -19.64 -13.36 6.65
C TYR A 471 -18.49 -12.99 7.60
N LEU A 472 -18.48 -13.51 8.83
CA LEU A 472 -17.39 -13.22 9.78
C LEU A 472 -16.03 -13.73 9.30
N ALA A 473 -15.98 -14.90 8.64
CA ALA A 473 -14.75 -15.41 8.05
C ALA A 473 -14.22 -14.50 6.92
N THR A 474 -15.09 -13.89 6.11
CA THR A 474 -14.67 -12.90 5.09
C THR A 474 -14.17 -11.58 5.67
N GLN A 475 -14.49 -11.26 6.93
CA GLN A 475 -13.94 -10.06 7.59
C GLN A 475 -12.46 -10.24 8.00
N VAL A 476 -11.91 -11.46 7.92
CA VAL A 476 -10.49 -11.72 8.19
C VAL A 476 -9.65 -11.26 7.00
N PRO A 477 -8.62 -10.41 7.20
CA PRO A 477 -7.75 -9.98 6.12
C PRO A 477 -7.13 -11.15 5.34
N GLY A 478 -7.28 -11.14 4.01
CA GLY A 478 -6.73 -12.18 3.11
C GLY A 478 -7.73 -13.26 2.70
N VAL A 479 -8.93 -13.31 3.28
CA VAL A 479 -9.98 -14.26 2.91
C VAL A 479 -10.84 -13.69 1.79
N ALA A 480 -10.71 -14.23 0.58
CA ALA A 480 -11.49 -13.79 -0.59
C ALA A 480 -12.90 -14.43 -0.65
N ARG A 481 -13.04 -15.64 -0.13
CA ARG A 481 -14.30 -16.40 -0.05
C ARG A 481 -14.28 -17.30 1.18
N ALA A 482 -15.45 -17.46 1.81
CA ALA A 482 -15.68 -18.41 2.89
C ALA A 482 -16.96 -19.20 2.60
N CYS A 483 -17.00 -20.46 3.02
CA CYS A 483 -18.16 -21.34 2.91
C CYS A 483 -18.29 -22.11 4.23
N CYS A 484 -19.45 -22.08 4.86
CA CYS A 484 -19.73 -22.78 6.09
C CYS A 484 -20.24 -24.19 5.76
N ILE A 485 -19.50 -25.20 6.19
CA ILE A 485 -19.92 -26.60 6.02
C ILE A 485 -20.88 -26.92 7.16
N ALA A 486 -22.18 -26.97 6.86
CA ALA A 486 -23.18 -27.44 7.82
C ALA A 486 -22.90 -28.91 8.19
N PRO A 487 -23.10 -29.33 9.46
CA PRO A 487 -23.01 -30.75 9.82
C PRO A 487 -24.04 -31.52 8.99
N GLU A 488 -23.61 -32.59 8.32
CA GLU A 488 -24.55 -33.54 7.71
C GLU A 488 -25.55 -33.98 8.79
N ALA A 489 -26.85 -33.88 8.50
CA ALA A 489 -27.89 -34.33 9.40
C ALA A 489 -27.61 -35.79 9.76
N GLN A 490 -27.27 -36.06 11.02
CA GLN A 490 -27.16 -37.42 11.51
C GLN A 490 -28.49 -38.13 11.24
N PRO A 491 -28.50 -39.26 10.51
CA PRO A 491 -29.70 -40.05 10.37
C PRO A 491 -30.06 -40.58 11.77
N GLY A 492 -31.19 -40.11 12.29
CA GLY A 492 -31.75 -40.51 13.57
C GLY A 492 -32.35 -41.92 13.56
#